data_AF-A0A9W2XP59-F1
#
_entry.id   AF-A0A9W2XP59-F1
#
_cell.length_a   1.000
_cell.length_b   1.000
_cell.length_c   1.000
_cell.angle_alpha   90.00
_cell.angle_beta   90.00
_cell.angle_gamma   90.00
#
_symmetry.space_group_name_H-M   'P 1'
#
loop_
_entity.id
_entity.type
_entity.pdbx_description
1 polymer ?
#
loop_
_entity_poly.entity_id
_entity_poly.type
_entity_poly.pdbx_seq_one_letter_code
_entity_poly.pdbx_strand_id
1 'polypeptide(L)'
;MTDSFVNSAASQEAEGSATPPPPGPVSDGLQEDEEWGLNSIRGSFEAVSGYFDSMLEFMGGRDGLCQYRCRYGKAPLPRSGYQMPEPDGCSSYFFGLPVPEGMDVGIPAMTKCCNQLDICYDTCGSNKYRCDSKFRWCLHSICSDLKKSLGFVSKVEACESVADTLFNTVWTLGCRPYMNSQRAACYCQGEEKDEL
;
A
#
# COMPACT_ATOMS: atom_id res chain seq x y z
N MET A 1 -38.10 -9.64 45.60
CA MET A 1 -39.36 -8.97 45.95
C MET A 1 -39.09 -7.49 46.06
N THR A 2 -40.02 -6.67 45.55
CA THR A 2 -40.32 -5.28 45.97
C THR A 2 -39.21 -4.23 45.93
N ASP A 3 -39.26 -3.21 45.06
CA ASP A 3 -40.24 -2.09 44.95
C ASP A 3 -39.96 -0.93 45.93
N SER A 4 -40.18 0.36 45.61
CA SER A 4 -40.30 1.06 44.31
C SER A 4 -40.38 2.59 44.48
N PHE A 5 -39.82 3.36 43.52
CA PHE A 5 -40.17 4.75 43.18
C PHE A 5 -39.92 5.78 44.33
N VAL A 6 -40.10 7.11 44.24
CA VAL A 6 -40.83 8.09 43.39
C VAL A 6 -39.90 9.31 43.17
N ASN A 7 -39.63 9.93 42.00
CA ASN A 7 -40.37 10.25 40.75
C ASN A 7 -41.00 11.66 40.73
N SER A 8 -40.67 12.48 39.69
CA SER A 8 -41.33 13.72 39.19
C SER A 8 -40.35 14.45 38.25
N ALA A 9 -40.70 15.11 37.14
CA ALA A 9 -41.90 15.23 36.28
C ALA A 9 -41.43 15.97 34.97
N ALA A 10 -42.15 16.35 33.91
CA ALA A 10 -43.54 16.22 33.37
C ALA A 10 -43.47 16.75 31.89
N SER A 11 -44.43 16.58 30.97
CA SER A 11 -45.53 15.62 30.76
C SER A 11 -46.21 15.90 29.40
N GLN A 12 -46.66 14.86 28.69
CA GLN A 12 -47.76 14.84 27.68
C GLN A 12 -47.55 15.61 26.34
N GLU A 13 -47.87 15.11 25.13
CA GLU A 13 -48.90 14.20 24.55
C GLU A 13 -50.21 14.89 24.07
N ALA A 14 -50.55 14.72 22.78
CA ALA A 14 -51.91 14.60 22.21
C ALA A 14 -51.88 14.31 20.68
N GLU A 15 -52.93 13.69 20.12
CA GLU A 15 -53.07 13.30 18.70
C GLU A 15 -54.08 14.18 17.92
N GLY A 16 -54.16 14.02 16.58
CA GLY A 16 -55.27 14.55 15.75
C GLY A 16 -55.09 14.38 14.23
N SER A 17 -56.16 14.06 13.48
CA SER A 17 -56.14 13.79 12.02
C SER A 17 -57.38 14.33 11.28
N ALA A 18 -57.20 14.88 10.06
CA ALA A 18 -58.25 15.19 9.07
C ALA A 18 -57.69 15.52 7.66
N THR A 19 -58.49 15.41 6.59
CA THR A 19 -58.10 15.75 5.19
C THR A 19 -59.30 16.12 4.30
N PRO A 20 -59.20 17.16 3.45
CA PRO A 20 -59.80 17.15 2.07
C PRO A 20 -59.00 18.02 1.05
N PRO A 21 -59.43 18.25 -0.22
CA PRO A 21 -59.99 17.39 -1.29
C PRO A 21 -59.19 17.48 -2.64
N PRO A 22 -59.58 16.79 -3.75
CA PRO A 22 -58.86 16.74 -5.05
C PRO A 22 -59.60 17.48 -6.22
N PRO A 23 -59.17 17.39 -7.52
CA PRO A 23 -57.83 17.37 -8.16
C PRO A 23 -57.66 18.42 -9.29
N GLY A 24 -56.48 18.46 -9.95
CA GLY A 24 -56.19 19.26 -11.18
C GLY A 24 -55.29 18.50 -12.18
N PRO A 25 -55.22 18.90 -13.47
CA PRO A 25 -54.80 18.01 -14.57
C PRO A 25 -53.28 17.86 -14.79
N VAL A 26 -52.93 16.78 -15.50
CA VAL A 26 -51.58 16.39 -15.93
C VAL A 26 -51.09 17.27 -17.09
N SER A 27 -49.78 17.53 -17.14
CA SER A 27 -49.04 17.82 -18.37
C SER A 27 -47.71 17.08 -18.34
N ASP A 28 -47.50 16.15 -19.27
CA ASP A 28 -46.25 15.39 -19.42
C ASP A 28 -45.07 16.30 -19.80
N GLY A 29 -43.84 15.90 -19.46
CA GLY A 29 -42.65 16.64 -19.92
C GLY A 29 -41.33 16.49 -19.14
N LEU A 30 -41.11 15.42 -18.36
CA LEU A 30 -39.81 15.14 -17.73
C LEU A 30 -39.45 13.64 -17.81
N GLN A 31 -39.02 13.20 -18.99
CA GLN A 31 -38.27 11.95 -19.21
C GLN A 31 -37.15 12.23 -20.21
N GLU A 32 -36.02 12.78 -19.71
CA GLU A 32 -34.76 12.89 -20.46
C GLU A 32 -33.55 13.17 -19.53
N ASP A 33 -33.76 13.76 -18.34
CA ASP A 33 -32.68 14.19 -17.44
C ASP A 33 -31.96 13.09 -16.63
N GLU A 34 -32.60 11.95 -16.32
CA GLU A 34 -31.99 10.93 -15.45
C GLU A 34 -30.82 10.17 -16.11
N GLU A 35 -30.86 9.99 -17.44
CA GLU A 35 -29.83 9.23 -18.16
C GLU A 35 -28.48 9.98 -18.23
N TRP A 36 -28.52 11.32 -18.26
CA TRP A 36 -27.34 12.18 -18.01
C TRP A 36 -26.75 11.89 -16.62
N GLY A 37 -27.59 11.90 -15.59
CA GLY A 37 -27.17 11.77 -14.18
C GLY A 37 -26.51 10.44 -13.89
N LEU A 38 -27.16 9.34 -14.29
CA LEU A 38 -26.65 7.99 -14.09
C LEU A 38 -25.36 7.75 -14.88
N ASN A 39 -25.26 8.19 -16.13
CA ASN A 39 -24.02 8.05 -16.90
C ASN A 39 -22.86 8.92 -16.36
N SER A 40 -23.16 10.12 -15.83
CA SER A 40 -22.16 10.97 -15.18
C SER A 40 -21.61 10.35 -13.89
N ILE A 41 -22.48 9.77 -13.05
CA ILE A 41 -22.07 9.04 -11.83
C ILE A 41 -21.30 7.77 -12.20
N ARG A 42 -21.76 7.01 -13.21
CA ARG A 42 -21.09 5.80 -13.71
C ARG A 42 -19.69 6.11 -14.25
N GLY A 43 -19.55 7.14 -15.09
CA GLY A 43 -18.28 7.60 -15.62
C GLY A 43 -17.35 8.17 -14.54
N SER A 44 -17.89 8.83 -13.51
CA SER A 44 -17.12 9.25 -12.33
C SER A 44 -16.57 8.06 -11.56
N PHE A 45 -17.37 7.00 -11.37
CA PHE A 45 -16.93 5.77 -10.71
C PHE A 45 -15.94 4.97 -11.57
N GLU A 46 -16.10 4.94 -12.89
CA GLU A 46 -15.12 4.34 -13.82
C GLU A 46 -13.78 5.10 -13.82
N ALA A 47 -13.80 6.44 -13.82
CA ALA A 47 -12.58 7.25 -13.72
C ALA A 47 -11.87 7.09 -12.36
N VAL A 48 -12.64 7.07 -11.26
CA VAL A 48 -12.11 6.79 -9.91
C VAL A 48 -11.57 5.36 -9.84
N SER A 49 -12.26 4.37 -10.41
CA SER A 49 -11.79 2.98 -10.47
C SER A 49 -10.50 2.85 -11.30
N GLY A 50 -10.35 3.59 -12.39
CA GLY A 50 -9.11 3.64 -13.18
C GLY A 50 -7.95 4.30 -12.43
N TYR A 51 -8.23 5.34 -11.63
CA TYR A 51 -7.24 5.93 -10.74
C TYR A 51 -6.82 4.97 -9.62
N PHE A 52 -7.77 4.24 -9.02
CA PHE A 52 -7.48 3.21 -8.02
C PHE A 52 -6.74 2.00 -8.60
N ASP A 53 -7.06 1.54 -9.83
CA ASP A 53 -6.33 0.46 -10.50
C ASP A 53 -4.90 0.90 -10.85
N SER A 54 -4.71 2.12 -11.34
CA SER A 54 -3.39 2.73 -11.56
C SER A 54 -2.58 2.89 -10.26
N MET A 55 -3.25 3.25 -9.15
CA MET A 55 -2.64 3.35 -7.82
C MET A 55 -2.30 1.96 -7.25
N LEU A 56 -3.15 0.94 -7.47
CA LEU A 56 -2.87 -0.46 -7.10
C LEU A 56 -1.73 -1.05 -7.92
N GLU A 57 -1.66 -0.76 -9.23
CA GLU A 57 -0.53 -1.14 -10.08
C GLU A 57 0.77 -0.50 -9.58
N PHE A 58 0.74 0.79 -9.25
CA PHE A 58 1.86 1.52 -8.65
C PHE A 58 2.28 0.96 -7.28
N MET A 59 1.32 0.59 -6.44
CA MET A 59 1.53 0.14 -5.05
C MET A 59 1.71 -1.37 -4.87
N GLY A 60 1.47 -2.21 -5.89
CA GLY A 60 1.44 -3.67 -5.69
C GLY A 60 1.38 -4.54 -6.94
N GLY A 61 1.22 -3.97 -8.15
CA GLY A 61 1.03 -4.74 -9.38
C GLY A 61 -0.25 -5.59 -9.38
N ARG A 62 -0.47 -6.36 -10.45
CA ARG A 62 -1.62 -7.28 -10.51
C ARG A 62 -1.55 -8.32 -9.39
N ASP A 63 -2.71 -8.53 -8.76
CA ASP A 63 -2.97 -9.49 -7.69
C ASP A 63 -2.14 -9.27 -6.39
N GLY A 64 -1.37 -8.17 -6.27
CA GLY A 64 -0.46 -7.93 -5.15
C GLY A 64 0.73 -8.91 -5.06
N LEU A 65 0.85 -9.83 -6.03
CA LEU A 65 1.80 -10.94 -6.06
C LEU A 65 2.98 -10.59 -6.97
N CYS A 66 3.83 -9.66 -6.51
CA CYS A 66 5.04 -9.21 -7.19
C CYS A 66 6.01 -10.37 -7.48
N GLN A 67 5.88 -11.00 -8.64
CA GLN A 67 6.65 -12.16 -9.07
C GLN A 67 7.13 -11.94 -10.51
N TYR A 68 8.45 -11.78 -10.67
CA TYR A 68 9.01 -11.68 -12.01
C TYR A 68 8.96 -13.03 -12.73
N ARG A 69 8.37 -13.06 -13.93
CA ARG A 69 8.21 -14.25 -14.77
C ARG A 69 8.35 -13.85 -16.24
N CYS A 70 8.99 -14.70 -17.03
CA CYS A 70 9.04 -14.54 -18.48
C CYS A 70 7.66 -14.80 -19.10
N ARG A 71 7.29 -14.03 -20.14
CA ARG A 71 6.04 -14.16 -20.91
C ARG A 71 5.80 -15.60 -21.37
N TYR A 72 6.86 -16.27 -21.81
CA TYR A 72 6.81 -17.64 -22.33
C TYR A 72 6.92 -18.74 -21.25
N GLY A 73 6.71 -18.41 -19.97
CA GLY A 73 6.69 -19.38 -18.86
C GLY A 73 8.03 -20.03 -18.50
N LYS A 74 9.10 -19.72 -19.24
CA LYS A 74 10.48 -20.15 -18.93
C LYS A 74 10.95 -19.49 -17.62
N ALA A 75 11.88 -20.15 -16.95
CA ALA A 75 12.60 -19.53 -15.83
C ALA A 75 13.44 -18.34 -16.34
N PRO A 76 13.43 -17.19 -15.63
CA PRO A 76 14.34 -16.10 -15.94
C PRO A 76 15.79 -16.51 -15.63
N LEU A 77 16.72 -16.06 -16.47
CA LEU A 77 18.16 -16.35 -16.34
C LEU A 77 18.91 -15.05 -16.00
N PRO A 78 20.01 -15.08 -15.23
CA PRO A 78 20.84 -13.89 -15.03
C PRO A 78 21.32 -13.31 -16.36
N ARG A 79 21.14 -12.00 -16.56
CA ARG A 79 21.55 -11.30 -17.79
C ARG A 79 23.07 -11.25 -17.88
N SER A 80 23.62 -11.79 -18.97
CA SER A 80 25.06 -11.78 -19.21
C SER A 80 25.61 -10.36 -19.24
N GLY A 81 26.68 -10.10 -18.48
CA GLY A 81 27.32 -8.78 -18.41
C GLY A 81 26.59 -7.74 -17.56
N TYR A 82 25.45 -8.07 -16.93
CA TYR A 82 24.79 -7.18 -15.99
C TYR A 82 25.71 -6.88 -14.80
N GLN A 83 25.86 -5.59 -14.49
CA GLN A 83 26.51 -5.10 -13.28
C GLN A 83 25.42 -4.56 -12.37
N MET A 84 25.39 -5.07 -11.13
CA MET A 84 24.50 -4.58 -10.09
C MET A 84 24.87 -3.12 -9.77
N PRO A 85 23.89 -2.20 -9.65
CA PRO A 85 24.14 -0.84 -9.16
C PRO A 85 24.82 -0.84 -7.80
N GLU A 86 25.59 0.22 -7.51
CA GLU A 86 26.05 0.47 -6.14
C GLU A 86 24.81 0.84 -5.28
N PRO A 87 24.54 0.18 -4.13
CA PRO A 87 23.28 0.36 -3.41
C PRO A 87 23.09 1.79 -2.85
N ASP A 88 21.89 2.36 -3.02
CA ASP A 88 21.57 3.76 -2.68
C ASP A 88 21.07 3.99 -1.24
N GLY A 89 20.92 2.89 -0.48
CA GLY A 89 20.53 2.91 0.92
C GLY A 89 19.01 3.03 1.07
N CYS A 90 18.55 3.68 2.14
CA CYS A 90 17.12 3.72 2.44
C CYS A 90 16.37 4.84 1.69
N SER A 91 17.08 5.73 1.00
CA SER A 91 16.57 6.99 0.42
C SER A 91 15.43 6.76 -0.57
N SER A 92 15.59 5.78 -1.44
CA SER A 92 14.63 5.32 -2.45
C SER A 92 13.30 4.84 -1.84
N TYR A 93 13.34 4.30 -0.62
CA TYR A 93 12.16 3.72 0.06
C TYR A 93 11.38 4.71 0.94
N PHE A 94 11.89 5.92 1.19
CA PHE A 94 11.15 6.97 1.93
C PHE A 94 10.25 7.85 1.05
N PHE A 95 10.33 7.73 -0.29
CA PHE A 95 9.52 8.52 -1.23
C PHE A 95 9.62 10.05 -1.02
N GLY A 96 10.75 10.52 -0.46
CA GLY A 96 10.96 11.93 -0.12
C GLY A 96 10.23 12.44 1.12
N LEU A 97 9.59 11.56 1.90
CA LEU A 97 8.96 11.93 3.18
C LEU A 97 10.03 12.36 4.20
N PRO A 98 9.79 13.44 4.97
CA PRO A 98 10.72 13.86 6.02
C PRO A 98 10.72 12.83 7.15
N VAL A 99 11.89 12.28 7.44
CA VAL A 99 12.10 11.43 8.63
C VAL A 99 11.95 12.30 9.89
N PRO A 100 11.23 11.87 10.94
CA PRO A 100 11.03 12.68 12.13
C PRO A 100 12.35 13.07 12.81
N GLU A 101 12.52 14.35 13.16
CA GLU A 101 13.72 14.80 13.87
C GLU A 101 13.83 14.11 15.25
N GLY A 102 14.97 13.45 15.49
CA GLY A 102 15.16 12.52 16.61
C GLY A 102 15.12 11.04 16.21
N MET A 103 14.58 10.70 15.03
CA MET A 103 14.76 9.42 14.35
C MET A 103 15.85 9.56 13.30
N ASP A 104 17.11 9.52 13.73
CA ASP A 104 18.26 9.55 12.82
C ASP A 104 18.34 8.23 12.04
N VAL A 105 17.58 8.12 10.94
CA VAL A 105 17.64 6.96 10.02
C VAL A 105 19.00 6.90 9.30
N GLY A 106 19.83 7.94 9.44
CA GLY A 106 21.27 7.91 9.20
C GLY A 106 22.10 7.00 10.12
N ILE A 107 21.50 6.21 11.04
CA ILE A 107 22.19 5.09 11.70
C ILE A 107 22.74 4.14 10.62
N PRO A 108 24.07 3.97 10.46
CA PRO A 108 24.65 3.22 9.34
C PRO A 108 24.24 1.74 9.28
N ALA A 109 23.74 1.20 10.39
CA ALA A 109 23.20 -0.15 10.44
C ALA A 109 21.88 -0.31 9.66
N MET A 110 20.97 0.67 9.66
CA MET A 110 19.73 0.58 8.88
C MET A 110 20.01 0.73 7.38
N THR A 111 20.94 1.62 6.99
CA THR A 111 21.44 1.69 5.60
C THR A 111 21.93 0.32 5.13
N LYS A 112 22.72 -0.40 5.95
CA LYS A 112 23.17 -1.77 5.65
C LYS A 112 22.02 -2.77 5.43
N CYS A 113 20.84 -2.57 6.02
CA CYS A 113 19.68 -3.40 5.72
C CYS A 113 19.04 -3.06 4.36
N CYS A 114 18.96 -1.77 4.02
CA CYS A 114 18.48 -1.31 2.71
C CYS A 114 19.42 -1.80 1.59
N ASN A 115 20.75 -1.65 1.74
CA ASN A 115 21.71 -2.20 0.77
C ASN A 115 21.57 -3.73 0.56
N GLN A 116 21.14 -4.49 1.59
CA GLN A 116 20.87 -5.93 1.46
C GLN A 116 19.53 -6.25 0.76
N LEU A 117 18.56 -5.34 0.83
CA LEU A 117 17.31 -5.41 0.08
C LEU A 117 17.59 -5.15 -1.40
N ASP A 118 18.34 -4.10 -1.72
CA ASP A 118 18.72 -3.70 -3.08
C ASP A 118 19.43 -4.86 -3.81
N ILE A 119 20.50 -5.39 -3.20
CA ILE A 119 21.23 -6.57 -3.70
C ILE A 119 20.29 -7.77 -3.89
N CYS A 120 19.26 -7.93 -3.05
CA CYS A 120 18.29 -9.01 -3.18
C CYS A 120 17.31 -8.76 -4.33
N TYR A 121 16.84 -7.53 -4.54
CA TYR A 121 15.97 -7.15 -5.67
C TYR A 121 16.71 -7.21 -7.01
N ASP A 122 17.99 -6.83 -7.08
CA ASP A 122 18.84 -6.92 -8.28
C ASP A 122 19.45 -8.32 -8.50
N THR A 123 19.25 -9.27 -7.58
CA THR A 123 19.59 -10.68 -7.83
C THR A 123 18.50 -11.32 -8.70
N CYS A 124 18.78 -11.59 -9.98
CA CYS A 124 17.81 -12.21 -10.89
C CYS A 124 17.21 -13.51 -10.34
N GLY A 125 15.88 -13.64 -10.44
CA GLY A 125 15.13 -14.80 -9.97
C GLY A 125 14.91 -14.82 -8.46
N SER A 126 15.25 -13.73 -7.75
CA SER A 126 14.91 -13.59 -6.33
C SER A 126 13.40 -13.46 -6.13
N ASN A 127 12.95 -13.85 -4.94
CA ASN A 127 11.54 -13.78 -4.57
C ASN A 127 11.34 -12.60 -3.61
N LYS A 128 10.50 -11.61 -3.98
CA LYS A 128 10.25 -10.39 -3.20
C LYS A 128 9.97 -10.71 -1.72
N TYR A 129 9.03 -11.60 -1.43
CA TYR A 129 8.69 -11.96 -0.04
C TYR A 129 9.86 -12.52 0.78
N ARG A 130 10.82 -13.22 0.16
CA ARG A 130 12.05 -13.67 0.83
C ARG A 130 13.09 -12.56 1.00
N CYS A 131 13.10 -11.55 0.13
CA CYS A 131 13.91 -10.34 0.31
C CYS A 131 13.32 -9.46 1.43
N ASP A 132 12.04 -9.12 1.35
CA ASP A 132 11.32 -8.31 2.34
C ASP A 132 11.37 -8.95 3.74
N SER A 133 11.24 -10.28 3.84
CA SER A 133 11.40 -10.98 5.10
C SER A 133 12.80 -10.80 5.70
N LYS A 134 13.87 -10.94 4.89
CA LYS A 134 15.25 -10.70 5.34
C LYS A 134 15.45 -9.25 5.79
N PHE A 135 14.86 -8.30 5.06
CA PHE A 135 14.90 -6.88 5.40
C PHE A 135 14.24 -6.62 6.77
N ARG A 136 13.05 -7.18 7.03
CA ARG A 136 12.39 -7.15 8.34
C ARG A 136 13.31 -7.68 9.45
N TRP A 137 13.87 -8.89 9.27
CA TRP A 137 14.78 -9.49 10.25
C TRP A 137 16.02 -8.64 10.51
N CYS A 138 16.58 -8.01 9.48
CA CYS A 138 17.73 -7.11 9.61
C CYS A 138 17.40 -5.89 10.48
N LEU A 139 16.27 -5.22 10.21
CA LEU A 139 15.84 -4.03 10.96
C LEU A 139 15.57 -4.35 12.43
N HIS A 140 14.77 -5.38 12.75
CA HIS A 140 14.49 -5.72 14.14
C HIS A 140 15.70 -6.31 14.89
N SER A 141 16.71 -6.83 14.20
CA SER A 141 17.99 -7.20 14.86
C SER A 141 18.67 -5.98 15.45
N ILE A 142 18.70 -4.85 14.73
CA ILE A 142 19.30 -3.59 15.20
C ILE A 142 18.60 -3.13 16.48
N CYS A 143 17.26 -3.12 16.51
CA CYS A 143 16.50 -2.76 17.71
C CYS A 143 16.73 -3.74 18.87
N SER A 144 16.85 -5.04 18.57
CA SER A 144 17.19 -6.08 19.54
C SER A 144 18.59 -5.91 20.13
N ASP A 145 19.55 -5.42 19.35
CA ASP A 145 20.93 -5.20 19.80
C ASP A 145 21.09 -3.86 20.53
N LEU A 146 20.34 -2.82 20.15
CA LEU A 146 20.19 -1.59 20.94
C LEU A 146 19.59 -1.88 22.32
N LYS A 147 18.56 -2.74 22.40
CA LYS A 147 17.94 -3.20 23.67
C LYS A 147 18.95 -3.81 24.63
N LYS A 148 19.82 -4.70 24.13
CA LYS A 148 20.90 -5.35 24.89
C LYS A 148 21.99 -4.34 25.32
N SER A 149 22.36 -3.44 24.42
CA SER A 149 23.53 -2.56 24.59
C SER A 149 23.28 -1.34 25.47
N LEU A 150 22.03 -0.85 25.52
CA LEU A 150 21.70 0.45 26.13
C LEU A 150 20.62 0.40 27.22
N GLY A 151 19.83 -0.68 27.34
CA GLY A 151 18.83 -0.86 28.41
C GLY A 151 17.62 0.10 28.40
N PHE A 152 17.64 1.19 27.63
CA PHE A 152 16.54 2.16 27.55
C PHE A 152 15.34 1.63 26.75
N VAL A 153 14.34 1.09 27.46
CA VAL A 153 13.11 0.52 26.87
C VAL A 153 12.44 1.45 25.84
N SER A 154 12.30 2.75 26.16
CA SER A 154 11.65 3.73 25.28
C SER A 154 12.40 4.01 23.97
N LYS A 155 13.73 3.79 23.92
CA LYS A 155 14.49 3.89 22.65
C LYS A 155 14.32 2.66 21.77
N VAL A 156 13.98 1.52 22.36
CA VAL A 156 13.71 0.28 21.63
C VAL A 156 12.36 0.35 20.95
N GLU A 157 11.33 0.83 21.64
CA GLU A 157 9.99 1.06 21.09
C GLU A 157 10.02 2.02 19.87
N ALA A 158 10.75 3.12 19.97
CA ALA A 158 10.97 4.04 18.86
C ALA A 158 11.70 3.36 17.67
N CYS A 159 12.69 2.50 17.93
CA CYS A 159 13.37 1.73 16.90
C CYS A 159 12.44 0.70 16.24
N GLU A 160 11.67 -0.05 17.02
CA GLU A 160 10.72 -1.05 16.53
C GLU A 160 9.64 -0.39 15.66
N SER A 161 9.13 0.77 16.05
CA SER A 161 8.22 1.59 15.23
C SER A 161 8.84 2.04 13.90
N VAL A 162 10.12 2.43 13.88
CA VAL A 162 10.85 2.77 12.63
C VAL A 162 11.04 1.53 11.75
N ALA A 163 11.43 0.40 12.36
CA ALA A 163 11.63 -0.88 11.67
C ALA A 163 10.34 -1.37 10.99
N ASP A 164 9.21 -1.33 11.70
CA ASP A 164 7.89 -1.66 11.15
C ASP A 164 7.46 -0.66 10.06
N THR A 165 7.69 0.64 10.23
CA THR A 165 7.35 1.66 9.22
C THR A 165 8.14 1.46 7.92
N LEU A 166 9.46 1.27 8.03
CA LEU A 166 10.34 0.93 6.90
C LEU A 166 9.88 -0.36 6.20
N PHE A 167 9.67 -1.43 6.97
CA PHE A 167 9.25 -2.72 6.42
C PHE A 167 7.90 -2.63 5.72
N ASN A 168 6.88 -2.01 6.33
CA ASN A 168 5.54 -1.90 5.75
C ASN A 168 5.55 -1.06 4.46
N THR A 169 6.42 -0.05 4.38
CA THR A 169 6.63 0.76 3.18
C THR A 169 7.26 -0.05 2.05
N VAL A 170 8.32 -0.82 2.33
CA VAL A 170 8.97 -1.74 1.37
C VAL A 170 8.06 -2.90 0.95
N TRP A 171 7.34 -3.49 1.89
CA TRP A 171 6.41 -4.58 1.67
C TRP A 171 5.34 -4.19 0.65
N THR A 172 4.73 -3.02 0.88
CA THR A 172 3.71 -2.43 0.01
C THR A 172 4.35 -1.88 -1.27
N LEU A 173 4.96 -0.70 -1.20
CA LEU A 173 5.38 0.09 -2.36
C LEU A 173 6.58 -0.49 -3.12
N GLY A 174 7.29 -1.46 -2.55
CA GLY A 174 8.47 -2.07 -3.16
C GLY A 174 8.20 -2.93 -4.40
N CYS A 175 6.95 -3.07 -4.86
CA CYS A 175 6.63 -3.90 -6.02
C CYS A 175 7.27 -3.37 -7.31
N ARG A 176 7.14 -2.06 -7.57
CA ARG A 176 7.69 -1.40 -8.76
C ARG A 176 9.23 -1.45 -8.82
N PRO A 177 10.00 -1.10 -7.76
CA PRO A 177 11.45 -1.25 -7.79
C PRO A 177 11.87 -2.72 -7.97
N TYR A 178 11.27 -3.68 -7.24
CA TYR A 178 11.57 -5.11 -7.44
C TYR A 178 11.37 -5.56 -8.90
N MET A 179 10.25 -5.20 -9.54
CA MET A 179 9.99 -5.59 -10.93
C MET A 179 10.91 -4.89 -11.94
N ASN A 180 11.37 -3.67 -11.64
CA ASN A 180 12.38 -2.97 -12.44
C ASN A 180 13.76 -3.62 -12.32
N SER A 181 14.23 -3.87 -11.10
CA SER A 181 15.47 -4.57 -10.79
C SER A 181 15.52 -5.95 -11.44
N GLN A 182 14.45 -6.75 -11.32
CA GLN A 182 14.38 -8.04 -12.00
C GLN A 182 14.41 -7.91 -13.53
N ARG A 183 13.75 -6.90 -14.13
CA ARG A 183 13.82 -6.67 -15.60
C ARG A 183 15.23 -6.31 -16.07
N ALA A 184 15.98 -5.55 -15.27
CA ALA A 184 17.37 -5.21 -15.56
C ALA A 184 18.30 -6.42 -15.39
N ALA A 185 18.22 -7.09 -14.24
CA ALA A 185 19.09 -8.21 -13.86
C ALA A 185 18.81 -9.52 -14.62
N CYS A 186 17.58 -9.74 -15.09
CA CYS A 186 17.18 -10.97 -15.77
C CYS A 186 17.14 -10.86 -17.30
N TYR A 187 17.25 -12.03 -17.91
CA TYR A 187 17.07 -12.34 -19.31
C TYR A 187 15.95 -13.38 -19.48
N CYS A 188 15.05 -13.15 -20.44
CA CYS A 188 13.96 -14.06 -20.78
C CYS A 188 14.10 -14.58 -22.22
N GLN A 189 14.45 -15.87 -22.35
CA GLN A 189 14.85 -16.45 -23.63
C GLN A 189 13.68 -16.57 -24.64
N GLY A 190 13.62 -15.59 -25.55
CA GLY A 190 12.65 -15.51 -26.64
C GLY A 190 12.05 -14.12 -26.80
N GLU A 191 11.99 -13.33 -25.72
CA GLU A 191 11.27 -12.05 -25.69
C GLU A 191 12.00 -10.92 -26.44
N GLU A 192 13.33 -10.96 -26.56
CA GLU A 192 14.13 -10.05 -27.40
C GLU A 192 13.73 -10.07 -28.90
N LYS A 193 13.06 -11.13 -29.36
CA LYS A 193 12.58 -11.22 -30.75
C LYS A 193 11.20 -10.59 -30.97
N ASP A 194 10.52 -10.22 -29.90
CA ASP A 194 9.23 -9.52 -29.93
C ASP A 194 9.41 -7.99 -29.77
N GLU A 195 10.65 -7.52 -29.56
CA GLU A 195 11.03 -6.12 -29.34
C GLU A 195 11.82 -5.52 -30.53
N LEU A 196 11.84 -6.21 -31.70
CA LEU A 196 12.63 -5.87 -32.89
C LEU A 196 11.80 -5.85 -34.19
#